data_AF-A0A1U7NM12-F1
#
_entry.id   AF-A0A1U7NM12-F1
#
_cell.length_a   1.000
_cell.length_b   1.000
_cell.length_c   1.000
_cell.angle_alpha   90.00
_cell.angle_beta   90.00
_cell.angle_gamma   90.00
#
_symmetry.space_group_name_H-M   'P 1'
#
loop_
_entity.id
_entity.type
_entity.pdbx_description
1 polymer ?
#
loop_
_entity_poly.entity_id
_entity_poly.type
_entity_poly.pdbx_seq_one_letter_code
_entity_poly.pdbx_strand_id
1 'polypeptide(L)'
;MYKNEKTYSFDLSHWSDELQRLEAEYQYKAHEIAMKQWKDLLNEINTYLDDQHCDLLYSFTDKEGVVCTGKGGMTIDFSAPKTTFSSRILALRSQLILVMSSCEKDSKLYEILDSLYIIVLYAYYEDESSMILYQWQSQKEKQLQKSLSVNMVNDIVRHTLEKILI
;
A
#
# COMPACT_ATOMS: atom_id res chain seq x y z
N MET A 1 -2.79 35.57 -13.28
CA MET A 1 -3.47 34.97 -14.45
C MET A 1 -3.29 33.46 -14.36
N TYR A 2 -4.20 32.76 -13.67
CA TYR A 2 -4.24 31.30 -13.73
C TYR A 2 -4.87 30.93 -15.07
N LYS A 3 -4.10 30.31 -15.96
CA LYS A 3 -4.60 29.81 -17.23
C LYS A 3 -5.64 28.74 -16.93
N ASN A 4 -6.83 28.92 -17.51
CA ASN A 4 -7.88 27.91 -17.58
C ASN A 4 -7.27 26.55 -17.95
N GLU A 5 -7.23 25.63 -17.00
CA GLU A 5 -7.24 24.22 -17.31
C GLU A 5 -8.57 23.98 -18.03
N LYS A 6 -8.52 23.85 -19.35
CA LYS A 6 -9.63 23.31 -20.12
C LYS A 6 -9.87 21.92 -19.56
N THR A 7 -10.83 21.78 -18.66
CA THR A 7 -11.45 20.51 -18.34
C THR A 7 -12.11 20.05 -19.64
N TYR A 8 -11.38 19.30 -20.45
CA TYR A 8 -11.98 18.59 -21.55
C TYR A 8 -12.89 17.54 -20.92
N SER A 9 -14.19 17.85 -20.86
CA SER A 9 -15.20 16.83 -20.57
C SER A 9 -15.25 15.90 -21.78
N PHE A 10 -14.35 14.93 -21.81
CA PHE A 10 -14.42 13.83 -22.76
C PHE A 10 -15.64 12.98 -22.40
N ASP A 11 -16.64 12.97 -23.29
CA ASP A 11 -17.75 12.03 -23.17
C ASP A 11 -17.26 10.62 -23.53
N LEU A 12 -16.75 9.92 -22.53
CA LEU A 12 -16.29 8.54 -22.62
C LEU A 12 -17.38 7.54 -22.21
N SER A 13 -18.65 7.97 -22.11
CA SER A 13 -19.77 7.09 -21.72
C SER A 13 -19.86 5.84 -22.61
N HIS A 14 -19.53 5.97 -23.89
CA HIS A 14 -19.52 4.89 -24.88
C HIS A 14 -18.36 3.90 -24.69
N TRP A 15 -17.37 4.23 -23.86
CA TRP A 15 -16.21 3.41 -23.50
C TRP A 15 -16.28 2.91 -22.05
N SER A 16 -17.45 3.01 -21.40
CA SER A 16 -17.62 2.69 -19.98
C SER A 16 -17.09 1.30 -19.61
N ASP A 17 -17.43 0.29 -20.42
CA ASP A 17 -17.01 -1.09 -20.18
C ASP A 17 -15.50 -1.25 -20.36
N GLU A 18 -14.91 -0.56 -21.34
CA GLU A 18 -13.48 -0.57 -21.59
C GLU A 18 -12.68 0.11 -20.49
N LEU A 19 -13.20 1.22 -19.96
CA LEU A 19 -12.60 1.96 -18.85
C LEU A 19 -12.68 1.16 -17.55
N GLN A 20 -13.80 0.50 -17.27
CA GLN A 20 -13.92 -0.39 -16.11
C GLN A 20 -12.92 -1.55 -16.16
N ARG A 21 -12.71 -2.14 -17.35
CA ARG A 21 -11.70 -3.19 -17.53
C ARG A 21 -10.28 -2.68 -17.35
N LEU A 22 -9.98 -1.48 -17.85
CA LEU A 22 -8.68 -0.84 -17.66
C LEU A 22 -8.41 -0.61 -16.16
N GLU A 23 -9.39 -0.06 -15.45
CA GLU A 23 -9.33 0.18 -14.01
C GLU A 23 -9.11 -1.13 -13.24
N ALA A 24 -9.84 -2.18 -13.57
CA ALA A 24 -9.67 -3.50 -12.94
C ALA A 24 -8.27 -4.10 -13.18
N GLU A 25 -7.70 -3.96 -14.38
CA GLU A 25 -6.34 -4.42 -14.69
C GLU A 25 -5.28 -3.68 -13.86
N TYR A 26 -5.39 -2.35 -13.72
CA TYR A 26 -4.49 -1.57 -12.88
C TYR A 26 -4.69 -1.83 -11.38
N GLN A 27 -5.94 -2.03 -10.91
CA GLN A 27 -6.23 -2.40 -9.53
C GLN A 27 -5.64 -3.75 -9.18
N TYR A 28 -5.78 -4.74 -10.06
CA TYR A 28 -5.16 -6.04 -9.89
C TYR A 28 -3.63 -5.92 -9.80
N LYS A 29 -3.02 -5.13 -10.69
CA LYS A 29 -1.57 -4.92 -10.67
C LYS A 29 -1.11 -4.20 -9.40
N ALA A 30 -1.85 -3.19 -8.95
CA ALA A 30 -1.55 -2.47 -7.72
C ALA A 30 -1.60 -3.40 -6.51
N HIS A 31 -2.62 -4.26 -6.44
CA HIS A 31 -2.73 -5.26 -5.39
C HIS A 31 -1.58 -6.28 -5.43
N GLU A 32 -1.18 -6.76 -6.61
CA GLU A 32 -0.03 -7.66 -6.77
C GLU A 32 1.25 -7.05 -6.20
N ILE A 33 1.52 -5.78 -6.54
CA ILE A 33 2.69 -5.04 -6.03
C ILE A 33 2.60 -4.89 -4.51
N ALA A 34 1.43 -4.48 -4.01
CA ALA A 34 1.22 -4.28 -2.59
C ALA A 34 1.41 -5.56 -1.78
N MET A 35 0.92 -6.70 -2.28
CA MET A 35 1.10 -8.01 -1.64
C MET A 35 2.57 -8.45 -1.62
N LYS A 36 3.32 -8.15 -2.69
CA LYS A 36 4.76 -8.44 -2.74
C LYS A 36 5.51 -7.62 -1.68
N GLN A 37 5.35 -6.30 -1.69
CA GLN A 37 5.98 -5.42 -0.71
C GLN A 37 5.56 -5.76 0.73
N TRP A 38 4.30 -6.15 0.93
CA TRP A 38 3.82 -6.61 2.23
C TRP A 38 4.54 -7.87 2.70
N LYS A 39 4.76 -8.84 1.81
CA LYS A 39 5.52 -10.05 2.13
C LYS A 39 6.98 -9.73 2.46
N ASP A 40 7.60 -8.83 1.70
CA ASP A 40 8.99 -8.42 1.92
C ASP A 40 9.15 -7.74 3.29
N LEU A 41 8.23 -6.84 3.67
CA LEU A 41 8.17 -6.23 5.00
C LEU A 41 7.99 -7.27 6.12
N LEU A 42 7.05 -8.21 5.97
CA LEU A 42 6.85 -9.24 7.00
C LEU A 42 8.10 -10.09 7.20
N ASN A 43 8.84 -10.37 6.12
CA ASN A 43 10.10 -11.11 6.21
C ASN A 43 11.18 -10.32 6.96
N GLU A 44 11.29 -9.02 6.71
CA GLU A 44 12.21 -8.12 7.43
C GLU A 44 11.87 -8.05 8.93
N ILE A 45 10.58 -7.87 9.25
CA ILE A 45 10.09 -7.86 10.63
C ILE A 45 10.41 -9.17 11.33
N ASN A 46 10.14 -10.32 10.69
CA ASN A 46 10.44 -11.63 11.27
C ASN A 46 11.95 -11.79 11.54
N THR A 47 12.79 -11.39 10.58
CA THR A 47 14.25 -11.48 10.71
C THR A 47 14.74 -10.64 11.88
N TYR A 48 14.26 -9.40 12.02
CA TYR A 48 14.59 -8.53 13.15
C TYR A 48 14.20 -9.15 14.50
N LEU A 49 13.00 -9.71 14.57
CA LEU A 49 12.46 -10.30 15.79
C LEU A 49 13.19 -11.59 16.19
N ASP A 50 13.53 -12.43 15.23
CA ASP A 50 14.30 -13.66 15.46
C ASP A 50 15.73 -13.34 15.93
N ASP A 51 16.38 -12.32 15.36
CA ASP A 51 17.77 -11.95 15.69
C ASP A 51 17.89 -11.26 17.06
N GLN A 52 16.96 -10.38 17.43
CA GLN A 52 17.07 -9.53 18.62
C GLN A 52 16.19 -9.99 19.80
N HIS A 53 15.15 -10.78 19.52
CA HIS A 53 14.05 -11.03 20.44
C HIS A 53 13.47 -12.45 20.33
N CYS A 54 14.34 -13.45 20.17
CA CYS A 54 13.99 -14.87 19.97
C CYS A 54 13.00 -15.50 20.98
N ASP A 55 12.88 -14.95 22.19
CA ASP A 55 11.90 -15.40 23.21
C ASP A 55 10.46 -14.93 22.94
N LEU A 56 10.28 -13.95 22.04
CA LEU A 56 8.98 -13.52 21.55
C LEU A 56 8.61 -14.41 20.35
N LEU A 57 8.05 -15.59 20.64
CA LEU A 57 7.48 -16.48 19.63
C LEU A 57 6.27 -15.80 18.97
N TYR A 58 6.43 -15.34 17.73
CA TYR A 58 5.34 -14.79 16.95
C TYR A 58 4.63 -15.88 16.14
N SER A 59 3.30 -15.90 16.17
CA SER A 59 2.49 -16.56 15.15
C SER A 59 2.10 -15.54 14.08
N PHE A 60 3.03 -15.16 13.19
CA PHE A 60 2.67 -14.46 11.95
C PHE A 60 2.06 -15.41 10.90
N THR A 61 1.70 -16.64 11.32
CA THR A 61 1.19 -17.69 10.46
C THR A 61 -0.31 -17.54 10.26
N ASP A 62 -0.67 -17.10 9.05
CA ASP A 62 -1.93 -17.26 8.34
C ASP A 62 -3.23 -16.69 8.93
N LYS A 63 -3.28 -16.12 10.15
CA LYS A 63 -4.43 -15.32 10.64
C LYS A 63 -4.04 -14.18 11.61
N GLU A 64 -4.30 -12.95 11.14
CA GLU A 64 -4.58 -11.70 11.87
C GLU A 64 -3.83 -11.39 13.19
N GLY A 65 -2.73 -10.62 13.06
CA GLY A 65 -2.34 -9.59 14.03
C GLY A 65 -1.43 -10.02 15.19
N VAL A 66 -0.49 -9.14 15.55
CA VAL A 66 0.24 -9.24 16.82
C VAL A 66 -0.62 -8.57 17.88
N VAL A 67 -1.13 -9.35 18.84
CA VAL A 67 -1.80 -8.79 20.02
C VAL A 67 -0.74 -8.35 21.02
N CYS A 68 -0.28 -7.10 20.93
CA CYS A 68 0.49 -6.48 22.01
C CYS A 68 -0.48 -6.00 23.09
N THR A 69 -0.84 -6.87 24.05
CA THR A 69 -1.62 -6.45 25.22
C THR A 69 -0.77 -5.57 26.15
N GLY A 70 -0.60 -4.29 25.79
CA GLY A 70 -0.36 -3.24 26.77
C GLY A 70 -1.56 -3.12 27.72
N LYS A 71 -1.44 -2.32 28.78
CA LYS A 71 -2.58 -1.99 29.67
C LYS A 71 -3.69 -1.35 28.84
N GLY A 72 -4.69 -2.14 28.44
CA GLY A 72 -5.78 -1.69 27.56
C GLY A 72 -6.12 -2.63 26.40
N GLY A 73 -5.34 -3.69 26.14
CA GLY A 73 -5.70 -4.71 25.14
C GLY A 73 -5.67 -4.23 23.69
N MET A 74 -4.74 -3.34 23.34
CA MET A 74 -4.60 -2.86 21.95
C MET A 74 -4.02 -3.98 21.06
N THR A 75 -4.56 -4.12 19.85
CA THR A 75 -4.09 -5.09 18.86
C THR A 75 -3.43 -4.35 17.70
N ILE A 76 -2.27 -4.83 17.27
CA ILE A 76 -1.64 -4.36 16.04
C ILE A 76 -2.05 -5.33 14.94
N ASP A 77 -2.80 -4.82 13.99
CA ASP A 77 -3.28 -5.57 12.85
C ASP A 77 -2.16 -5.65 11.80
N PHE A 78 -1.79 -6.88 11.43
CA PHE A 78 -0.84 -7.18 10.36
C PHE A 78 -1.54 -7.92 9.20
N SER A 79 -2.84 -7.69 9.01
CA SER A 79 -3.55 -8.16 7.82
C SER A 79 -3.00 -7.51 6.55
N ALA A 80 -3.08 -8.28 5.47
CA ALA A 80 -2.63 -7.87 4.15
C ALA A 80 -3.32 -6.59 3.64
N PRO A 81 -2.66 -5.82 2.76
CA PRO A 81 -3.24 -4.64 2.14
C PRO A 81 -4.49 -5.01 1.32
N LYS A 82 -5.58 -4.27 1.55
CA LYS A 82 -6.83 -4.39 0.77
C LYS A 82 -6.82 -3.52 -0.49
N THR A 83 -6.05 -2.45 -0.47
CA THR A 83 -5.99 -1.43 -1.53
C THR A 83 -4.55 -1.25 -2.01
N THR A 84 -3.77 -0.42 -1.33
CA THR A 84 -2.38 -0.11 -1.65
C THR A 84 -1.46 -0.41 -0.47
N PHE A 85 -0.17 -0.60 -0.75
CA PHE A 85 0.84 -0.81 0.27
C PHE A 85 0.95 0.40 1.20
N SER A 86 1.13 1.60 0.63
CA SER A 86 1.12 2.87 1.37
C SER A 86 -0.06 3.01 2.34
N SER A 87 -1.30 2.73 1.93
CA SER A 87 -2.47 2.83 2.81
C SER A 87 -2.36 1.90 4.02
N ARG A 88 -1.95 0.65 3.80
CA ARG A 88 -1.76 -0.34 4.87
C ARG A 88 -0.63 0.06 5.82
N ILE A 89 0.49 0.53 5.27
CA ILE A 89 1.66 0.95 6.04
C ILE A 89 1.37 2.15 6.93
N LEU A 90 0.66 3.15 6.40
CA LEU A 90 0.23 4.31 7.20
C LEU A 90 -0.70 3.90 8.35
N ALA A 91 -1.62 2.96 8.12
CA ALA A 91 -2.48 2.42 9.17
C ALA A 91 -1.67 1.67 10.25
N LEU A 92 -0.73 0.82 9.83
CA LEU A 92 0.16 0.10 10.74
C LEU A 92 1.00 1.07 11.58
N ARG A 93 1.58 2.10 10.96
CA ARG A 93 2.33 3.17 11.64
C ARG A 93 1.50 3.84 12.71
N SER A 94 0.26 4.21 12.40
CA SER A 94 -0.65 4.84 13.36
C SER A 94 -0.97 3.92 14.54
N GLN A 95 -1.16 2.61 14.30
CA GLN A 95 -1.38 1.64 15.38
C GLN A 95 -0.15 1.51 16.28
N LEU A 96 1.05 1.43 15.69
CA LEU A 96 2.30 1.36 16.47
C LEU A 96 2.46 2.57 17.40
N ILE A 97 2.26 3.79 16.88
CA ILE A 97 2.31 5.02 17.70
C ILE A 97 1.31 4.95 18.87
N LEU A 98 0.08 4.51 18.60
CA LEU A 98 -0.95 4.39 19.64
C LEU A 98 -0.56 3.39 20.72
N VAL A 99 -0.08 2.20 20.34
CA VAL A 99 0.36 1.19 21.32
C VAL A 99 1.57 1.70 22.11
N MET A 100 2.57 2.29 21.45
CA MET A 100 3.74 2.89 22.10
C MET A 100 3.34 3.95 23.13
N SER A 101 2.35 4.80 22.83
CA SER A 101 1.88 5.85 23.75
C SER A 101 1.28 5.32 25.06
N SER A 102 0.89 4.04 25.08
CA SER A 102 0.32 3.35 26.25
C SER A 102 1.34 2.47 26.99
N CYS A 103 2.54 2.32 26.43
CA CYS A 103 3.60 1.50 27.01
C CYS A 103 4.48 2.33 27.97
N GLU A 104 5.04 1.67 28.97
CA GLU A 104 6.07 2.28 29.80
C GLU A 104 7.31 2.57 28.94
N LYS A 105 7.76 3.82 28.96
CA LYS A 105 8.96 4.25 28.25
C LYS A 105 10.16 3.43 28.75
N ASP A 106 11.01 3.00 27.83
CA ASP A 106 12.19 2.16 28.09
C ASP A 106 11.87 0.72 28.54
N SER A 107 10.62 0.27 28.42
CA SER A 107 10.29 -1.16 28.55
C SER A 107 10.75 -1.93 27.31
N LYS A 108 11.08 -3.22 27.46
CA LYS A 108 11.41 -4.12 26.33
C LYS A 108 10.34 -4.08 25.23
N LEU A 109 9.05 -3.98 25.61
CA LEU A 109 7.96 -3.84 24.65
C LEU A 109 8.04 -2.51 23.89
N TYR A 110 8.34 -1.41 24.57
CA TYR A 110 8.51 -0.10 23.92
C TYR A 110 9.68 -0.13 22.91
N GLU A 111 10.82 -0.73 23.27
CA GLU A 111 11.99 -0.86 22.37
C GLU A 111 11.67 -1.65 21.09
N ILE A 112 10.91 -2.75 21.23
CA ILE A 112 10.44 -3.55 20.09
C ILE A 112 9.52 -2.70 19.21
N LEU A 113 8.54 -2.02 19.80
CA LEU A 113 7.58 -1.21 19.05
C LEU A 113 8.25 -0.01 18.36
N ASP A 114 9.25 0.61 18.99
CA ASP A 114 10.04 1.69 18.40
C ASP A 114 10.84 1.21 17.18
N SER A 115 11.47 0.03 17.28
CA SER A 115 12.19 -0.58 16.16
C SER A 115 11.26 -0.99 15.03
N LEU A 116 10.11 -1.60 15.34
CA LEU A 116 9.06 -1.91 14.36
C LEU A 116 8.53 -0.64 13.68
N TYR A 117 8.35 0.45 14.44
CA TYR A 117 7.96 1.74 13.90
C TYR A 117 8.98 2.26 12.88
N ILE A 118 10.27 2.13 13.17
CA ILE A 118 11.35 2.53 12.25
C ILE A 118 11.32 1.66 10.97
N ILE A 119 11.22 0.34 11.09
CA ILE A 119 11.13 -0.58 9.93
C ILE A 119 9.93 -0.21 9.04
N VAL A 120 8.75 -0.03 9.65
CA VAL A 120 7.53 0.36 8.93
C VAL A 120 7.66 1.73 8.28
N LEU A 121 8.37 2.66 8.90
CA LEU A 121 8.64 3.98 8.34
C LEU A 121 9.55 3.91 7.12
N TYR A 122 10.61 3.09 7.16
CA TYR A 122 11.48 2.86 6.00
C TYR A 122 10.72 2.20 4.85
N ALA A 123 9.91 1.18 5.14
CA ALA A 123 9.07 0.53 4.14
C ALA A 123 8.14 1.52 3.44
N TYR A 124 7.61 2.53 4.14
CA TYR A 124 6.82 3.59 3.52
C TYR A 124 7.63 4.42 2.52
N TYR A 125 8.88 4.77 2.85
CA TYR A 125 9.76 5.53 1.95
C TYR A 125 10.23 4.71 0.75
N GLU A 126 10.33 3.40 0.90
CA GLU A 126 10.69 2.46 -0.15
C GLU A 126 9.47 1.98 -0.97
N ASP A 127 8.31 2.63 -0.85
CA ASP A 127 7.14 2.25 -1.64
C ASP A 127 7.33 2.54 -3.15
N GLU A 128 7.64 1.48 -3.89
CA GLU A 128 7.78 1.48 -5.35
C GLU A 128 6.45 1.38 -6.13
N SER A 129 5.29 1.31 -5.45
CA SER A 129 3.97 1.06 -6.09
C SER A 129 3.69 2.00 -7.26
N SER A 130 3.87 3.30 -7.03
CA SER A 130 3.65 4.32 -8.06
C SER A 130 4.59 4.12 -9.24
N MET A 131 5.89 3.97 -8.99
CA MET A 131 6.91 3.81 -10.03
C MET A 131 6.62 2.60 -10.92
N ILE A 132 6.34 1.44 -10.30
CA ILE A 132 6.08 0.20 -11.03
C ILE A 132 4.78 0.32 -11.85
N LEU A 133 3.72 0.93 -11.30
CA LEU A 133 2.45 1.11 -12.01
C LEU A 133 2.56 2.06 -13.20
N TYR A 134 3.32 3.15 -13.09
CA TYR A 134 3.57 4.07 -14.21
C TYR A 134 4.40 3.43 -15.33
N GLN A 135 5.29 2.50 -15.01
CA GLN A 135 6.09 1.75 -15.99
C GLN A 135 5.34 0.56 -16.59
N TRP A 136 4.30 0.07 -15.89
CA TRP A 136 3.54 -1.08 -16.31
C TRP A 136 2.48 -0.72 -17.34
N GLN A 137 2.49 -1.46 -18.45
CA GLN A 137 1.54 -1.27 -19.54
C GLN A 137 0.49 -2.37 -19.53
N SER A 138 -0.76 -2.00 -19.27
CA SER A 138 -1.88 -2.94 -19.23
C SER A 138 -2.20 -3.51 -20.62
N GLN A 139 -2.87 -4.67 -20.67
CA GLN A 139 -3.32 -5.23 -21.95
C GLN A 139 -4.42 -4.35 -22.53
N LYS A 140 -5.29 -3.81 -21.68
CA LYS A 140 -6.38 -2.95 -22.12
C LYS A 140 -5.89 -1.62 -22.70
N GLU A 141 -4.85 -1.02 -22.13
CA GLU A 141 -4.20 0.17 -22.69
C GLU A 141 -3.72 -0.09 -24.13
N LYS A 142 -3.02 -1.21 -24.36
CA LYS A 142 -2.55 -1.61 -25.70
C LYS A 142 -3.69 -1.79 -26.71
N GLN A 143 -4.86 -2.22 -26.25
CA GLN A 143 -6.05 -2.34 -27.10
C GLN A 143 -6.66 -0.97 -27.40
N LEU A 144 -6.76 -0.09 -26.41
CA LEU A 144 -7.29 1.27 -26.58
C LEU A 144 -6.44 2.09 -27.55
N GLN A 145 -5.11 1.92 -27.54
CA GLN A 145 -4.19 2.58 -28.48
C GLN A 145 -4.45 2.21 -29.96
N LYS A 146 -5.19 1.14 -30.24
CA LYS A 146 -5.60 0.79 -31.62
C LYS A 146 -6.77 1.63 -32.14
N SER A 147 -7.54 2.22 -31.22
CA SER A 147 -8.80 2.91 -31.52
C SER A 147 -8.79 4.38 -31.11
N LEU A 148 -7.89 4.78 -30.21
CA LEU A 148 -7.77 6.12 -29.66
C LEU A 148 -6.36 6.67 -29.91
N SER A 149 -6.24 8.00 -29.91
CA SER A 149 -4.94 8.64 -29.97
C SER A 149 -4.11 8.36 -28.71
N VAL A 150 -2.79 8.33 -28.85
CA VAL A 150 -1.85 8.08 -27.73
C VAL A 150 -2.07 9.06 -26.57
N ASN A 151 -2.30 10.34 -26.86
CA ASN A 151 -2.55 11.35 -25.82
C ASN A 151 -3.83 11.06 -25.03
N MET A 152 -4.90 10.64 -25.70
CA MET A 152 -6.15 10.28 -25.01
C MET A 152 -5.98 9.06 -24.11
N VAL A 153 -5.24 8.04 -24.57
CA VAL A 153 -4.96 6.87 -23.75
C VAL A 153 -4.12 7.24 -22.54
N ASN A 154 -3.10 8.08 -22.71
CA ASN A 154 -2.25 8.55 -21.60
C ASN A 154 -3.06 9.32 -20.55
N ASP A 155 -3.99 10.18 -20.98
CA ASP A 155 -4.88 10.91 -20.07
C ASP A 155 -5.80 9.96 -19.28
N ILE A 156 -6.36 8.96 -19.95
CA ILE A 156 -7.20 7.92 -19.32
C ILE A 156 -6.39 7.10 -18.30
N VAL A 157 -5.19 6.66 -18.67
CA VAL A 157 -4.30 5.89 -17.78
C VAL A 157 -3.91 6.72 -16.57
N ARG A 158 -3.49 7.98 -16.77
CA ARG A 158 -3.16 8.89 -15.66
C ARG A 158 -4.33 9.03 -14.69
N HIS A 159 -5.54 9.27 -15.20
CA HIS A 159 -6.73 9.41 -14.35
C HIS A 159 -7.07 8.10 -13.62
N THR A 160 -6.85 6.96 -14.26
CA THR A 160 -7.06 5.63 -13.65
C THR A 160 -6.06 5.40 -12.51
N LEU A 161 -4.78 5.72 -12.74
CA LEU A 161 -3.72 5.60 -11.73
C LEU A 161 -3.95 6.56 -10.55
N GLU A 162 -4.38 7.79 -10.81
CA GLU A 162 -4.76 8.75 -9.75
C GLU A 162 -5.85 8.19 -8.84
N LYS A 163 -6.87 7.51 -9.37
CA LYS A 163 -7.92 6.88 -8.55
C LYS A 163 -7.42 5.73 -7.68
N ILE A 164 -6.40 5.01 -8.13
CA ILE A 164 -5.90 3.79 -7.46
C ILE A 164 -4.84 4.14 -6.42
N LEU A 165 -4.03 5.17 -6.69
CA LEU A 165 -2.89 5.57 -5.85
C LEU A 165 -3.24 6.57 -4.75
N ILE A 166 -4.45 7.16 -4.77
CA ILE A 166 -5.01 8.02 -3.70
C ILE A 166 -5.70 7.14 -2.64
#